data_AF-A0A3A9AUA8-F1
#
_entry.id   AF-A0A3A9AUA8-F1
#
_cell.length_a   1.000
_cell.length_b   1.000
_cell.length_c   1.000
_cell.angle_alpha   90.00
_cell.angle_beta   90.00
_cell.angle_gamma   90.00
#
_symmetry.space_group_name_H-M   'P 1'
#
loop_
_entity.id
_entity.type
_entity.pdbx_description
1 polymer ?
#
loop_
_entity_poly.entity_id
_entity_poly.type
_entity_poly.pdbx_seq_one_letter_code
_entity_poly.pdbx_strand_id
1 'polypeptide(L)'
;MPDINTDTNSNDLLNPTNCNTVTFTASDGMEVAFPLDFLLERGAIIADKINGEDIADVMGCSNQLWIPGFPAKYFIRDIVGIAFSNEEEPPALPDFQDDGHDYTNRPNVSCKAEYVGYVGKPMLFEGWADDYDKRIVAVEFSLDEGTSWTRHETTGADAVRWVWWTFEWTPDEEGVFRMLVRSVNEDGKVSPTPAAHQFQVLA
;
A
#
# COMPACT_ATOMS: atom_id res chain seq x y z
N MET A 1 -20.94 27.61 54.17
CA MET A 1 -19.71 26.80 54.13
C MET A 1 -19.75 26.00 52.84
N PRO A 2 -18.73 26.05 51.97
CA PRO A 2 -18.65 25.11 50.87
C PRO A 2 -18.05 23.80 51.39
N ASP A 3 -18.73 22.68 51.17
CA ASP A 3 -18.15 21.37 51.36
C ASP A 3 -17.25 21.05 50.17
N ILE A 4 -15.95 20.97 50.46
CA ILE A 4 -14.94 20.33 49.64
C ILE A 4 -14.78 18.90 50.21
N ASN A 5 -15.03 17.89 49.38
CA ASN A 5 -14.30 16.62 49.37
C ASN A 5 -14.65 15.92 48.05
N THR A 6 -13.77 15.98 47.04
CA THR A 6 -12.64 15.05 46.84
C THR A 6 -13.10 13.60 46.78
N ASP A 7 -13.15 13.06 45.58
CA ASP A 7 -12.64 11.73 45.24
C ASP A 7 -12.83 11.51 43.73
N THR A 8 -12.08 12.28 42.93
CA THR A 8 -11.71 11.80 41.60
C THR A 8 -10.67 10.72 41.82
N ASN A 9 -11.14 9.48 41.96
CA ASN A 9 -10.29 8.30 42.02
C ASN A 9 -9.30 8.34 40.85
N SER A 10 -8.02 8.47 41.17
CA SER A 10 -6.88 8.41 40.25
C SER A 10 -6.69 7.05 39.56
N ASN A 11 -7.71 6.18 39.60
CA ASN A 11 -7.75 4.86 38.99
C ASN A 11 -8.62 4.80 37.72
N ASP A 12 -9.35 5.86 37.36
CA ASP A 12 -10.10 5.92 36.09
C ASP A 12 -9.21 6.23 34.87
N LEU A 13 -7.98 6.71 35.10
CA LEU A 13 -7.01 7.01 34.03
C LEU A 13 -6.26 5.76 33.51
N LEU A 14 -6.52 4.58 34.07
CA LEU A 14 -5.89 3.31 33.70
C LEU A 14 -6.91 2.26 33.24
N ASN A 15 -8.14 2.68 32.90
CA ASN A 15 -9.11 1.76 32.32
C ASN A 15 -8.82 1.61 30.82
N PRO A 16 -8.27 0.47 30.33
CA PRO A 16 -7.96 0.29 28.91
C PRO A 16 -9.20 0.32 28.01
N THR A 17 -10.41 0.36 28.59
CA THR A 17 -11.67 0.48 27.86
C THR A 17 -12.03 1.90 27.41
N ASN A 18 -11.25 2.93 27.75
CA ASN A 18 -11.52 4.31 27.34
C ASN A 18 -10.39 4.96 26.52
N CYS A 19 -9.48 4.17 25.94
CA CYS A 19 -8.47 4.72 25.03
C CYS A 19 -8.99 4.68 23.60
N ASN A 20 -8.73 5.75 22.84
CA ASN A 20 -9.10 5.83 21.42
C ASN A 20 -7.89 6.10 20.51
N THR A 21 -6.71 6.32 21.09
CA THR A 21 -5.50 6.72 20.37
C THR A 21 -4.29 5.92 20.87
N VAL A 22 -3.43 5.51 19.95
CA VAL A 22 -2.12 4.91 20.23
C VAL A 22 -1.04 5.77 19.61
N THR A 23 -0.04 6.17 20.39
CA THR A 23 1.14 6.89 19.92
C THR A 23 2.36 5.98 20.01
N PHE A 24 3.09 5.86 18.90
CA PHE A 24 4.35 5.14 18.80
C PHE A 24 5.50 6.14 18.78
N THR A 25 6.49 5.93 19.66
CA THR A 25 7.74 6.69 19.68
C THR A 25 8.86 5.83 19.12
N ALA A 26 9.52 6.28 18.05
CA ALA A 26 10.68 5.65 17.46
C ALA A 26 11.99 6.09 18.15
N SER A 27 13.05 5.30 17.99
CA SER A 27 14.35 5.55 18.61
C SER A 27 15.04 6.85 18.18
N ASP A 28 14.66 7.41 17.03
CA ASP A 28 15.11 8.71 16.53
C ASP A 28 14.30 9.90 17.09
N GLY A 29 13.30 9.62 17.92
CA GLY A 29 12.41 10.61 18.52
C GLY A 29 11.17 10.94 17.68
N MET A 30 10.96 10.31 16.52
CA MET A 30 9.73 10.47 15.76
C MET A 30 8.54 9.88 16.52
N GLU A 31 7.44 10.64 16.56
CA GLU A 31 6.18 10.19 17.14
C GLU A 31 5.08 10.18 16.09
N VAL A 32 4.33 9.09 16.03
CA VAL A 32 3.18 8.93 15.14
C VAL A 32 2.03 8.32 15.91
N ALA A 33 0.85 8.93 15.79
CA ALA A 33 -0.36 8.50 16.47
C ALA A 33 -1.42 8.00 15.47
N PHE A 34 -2.17 6.97 15.87
CA PHE A 34 -3.28 6.40 15.10
C PHE A 34 -4.50 6.18 15.99
N PRO A 35 -5.72 6.17 15.43
CA PRO A 35 -6.90 5.67 16.12
C PRO A 35 -6.69 4.20 16.52
N LEU A 36 -7.01 3.86 17.77
CA LEU A 36 -6.85 2.50 18.30
C LEU A 36 -7.72 1.50 17.53
N ASP A 37 -9.00 1.83 17.30
CA ASP A 37 -9.94 0.95 16.62
C ASP A 37 -9.49 0.60 15.20
N PHE A 38 -8.89 1.56 14.49
CA PHE A 38 -8.33 1.34 13.16
C PHE A 38 -7.20 0.30 13.16
N LEU A 39 -6.28 0.38 14.14
CA LEU A 39 -5.18 -0.59 14.26
C LEU A 39 -5.70 -1.98 14.63
N LEU A 40 -6.70 -2.05 15.52
CA LEU A 40 -7.33 -3.29 15.93
C LEU A 40 -8.10 -3.95 14.78
N GLU A 41 -8.91 -3.19 14.05
CA GLU A 41 -9.68 -3.68 12.90
C GLU A 41 -8.76 -4.28 11.82
N ARG A 42 -7.62 -3.63 11.57
CA ARG A 42 -6.64 -4.10 10.57
C ARG A 42 -5.73 -5.21 11.07
N GLY A 43 -5.77 -5.55 12.36
CA GLY A 43 -4.87 -6.53 12.96
C GLY A 43 -3.41 -6.08 12.88
N ALA A 44 -3.14 -4.81 13.14
CA ALA A 44 -1.78 -4.27 13.14
C ALA A 44 -0.91 -4.98 14.20
N ILE A 45 0.36 -5.20 13.85
CA ILE A 45 1.33 -5.87 14.72
C ILE A 45 2.61 -5.05 14.83
N ILE A 46 3.32 -5.21 15.94
CA ILE A 46 4.73 -4.84 16.00
C ILE A 46 5.52 -6.13 15.80
N ALA A 47 6.16 -6.25 14.64
CA ALA A 47 6.92 -7.42 14.27
C ALA A 47 8.36 -7.32 14.80
N ASP A 48 8.82 -8.38 15.48
CA ASP A 48 10.22 -8.64 15.84
C ASP A 48 10.81 -9.80 15.02
N LYS A 49 9.98 -10.51 14.26
CA LYS A 49 10.37 -11.64 13.40
C LYS A 49 9.61 -11.65 12.08
N ILE A 50 10.28 -12.13 11.03
CA ILE A 50 9.71 -12.33 9.70
C ILE A 50 10.03 -13.76 9.27
N ASN A 51 9.01 -14.56 8.95
CA ASN A 51 9.17 -15.96 8.55
C ASN A 51 10.01 -16.82 9.52
N GLY A 52 10.02 -16.46 10.81
CA GLY A 52 10.77 -17.16 11.87
C GLY A 52 12.19 -16.63 12.10
N GLU A 53 12.70 -15.76 11.22
CA GLU A 53 14.00 -15.08 11.36
C GLU A 53 13.83 -13.75 12.10
N ASP A 54 14.92 -13.28 12.74
CA ASP A 54 14.93 -11.99 13.45
C ASP A 54 14.80 -10.84 12.44
N ILE A 55 13.93 -9.86 12.73
CA ILE A 55 13.75 -8.71 11.85
C ILE A 55 15.01 -7.85 11.72
N ALA A 56 15.92 -7.90 12.70
CA ALA A 56 17.22 -7.23 12.63
C ALA A 56 18.07 -7.75 11.45
N ASP A 57 18.03 -9.05 11.18
CA ASP A 57 18.80 -9.68 10.11
C ASP A 57 18.20 -9.40 8.72
N VAL A 58 16.90 -9.16 8.64
CA VAL A 58 16.16 -8.99 7.38
C VAL A 58 15.98 -7.52 7.00
N MET A 59 15.59 -6.68 7.96
CA MET A 59 15.19 -5.29 7.75
C MET A 59 16.16 -4.28 8.37
N GLY A 60 17.12 -4.74 9.19
CA GLY A 60 18.10 -3.88 9.84
C GLY A 60 17.51 -2.98 10.93
N CYS A 61 16.40 -3.38 11.54
CA CYS A 61 15.75 -2.67 12.64
C CYS A 61 15.40 -3.64 13.79
N SER A 62 15.16 -3.10 14.98
CA SER A 62 14.88 -3.88 16.20
C SER A 62 13.44 -4.41 16.24
N ASN A 63 12.51 -3.65 15.67
CA ASN A 63 11.11 -4.00 15.49
C ASN A 63 10.48 -3.05 14.46
N GLN A 64 9.29 -3.40 13.96
CA GLN A 64 8.55 -2.53 13.05
C GLN A 64 7.04 -2.69 13.21
N LEU A 65 6.30 -1.57 13.24
CA LEU A 65 4.84 -1.57 13.14
C LEU A 65 4.42 -1.95 11.72
N TRP A 66 3.61 -2.98 11.56
CA TRP A 66 2.99 -3.38 10.30
C TRP A 66 1.48 -3.25 10.38
N ILE A 67 0.89 -2.53 9.45
CA ILE A 67 -0.56 -2.29 9.37
C ILE A 67 -1.08 -2.87 8.04
N PRO A 68 -1.77 -4.01 8.05
CA PRO A 68 -2.30 -4.62 6.82
C PRO A 68 -3.17 -3.66 5.98
N GLY A 69 -2.96 -3.69 4.67
CA GLY A 69 -3.66 -2.82 3.72
C GLY A 69 -3.35 -1.33 3.86
N PHE A 70 -2.17 -0.98 4.38
CA PHE A 70 -1.76 0.40 4.61
C PHE A 70 -0.36 0.65 4.02
N PRO A 71 -0.05 1.87 3.53
CA PRO A 71 1.25 2.14 2.93
C PRO A 71 2.41 2.06 3.91
N ALA A 72 3.51 1.45 3.46
CA ALA A 72 4.70 1.18 4.28
C ALA A 72 5.38 2.43 4.88
N LYS A 73 5.09 3.65 4.38
CA LYS A 73 5.60 4.89 4.99
C LYS A 73 5.12 5.10 6.44
N TYR A 74 4.02 4.45 6.82
CA TYR A 74 3.49 4.48 8.18
C TYR A 74 4.01 3.34 9.06
N PHE A 75 4.87 2.47 8.53
CA PHE A 75 5.38 1.32 9.25
C PHE A 75 6.62 1.72 10.05
N ILE A 76 6.36 2.31 11.22
CA ILE A 76 7.38 2.88 12.11
C ILE A 76 8.37 1.80 12.54
N ARG A 77 9.67 2.08 12.39
CA ARG A 77 10.77 1.19 12.78
C ARG A 77 11.35 1.61 14.13
N ASP A 78 11.98 0.66 14.80
CA ASP A 78 12.73 0.88 16.03
C ASP A 78 11.89 1.59 17.11
N ILE A 79 10.69 1.07 17.35
CA ILE A 79 9.75 1.58 18.34
C ILE A 79 10.32 1.32 19.73
N VAL A 80 10.46 2.39 20.51
CA VAL A 80 10.97 2.38 21.88
C VAL A 80 9.90 2.80 22.90
N GLY A 81 8.77 3.33 22.44
CA GLY A 81 7.65 3.75 23.28
C GLY A 81 6.30 3.49 22.62
N ILE A 82 5.32 3.07 23.43
CA ILE A 82 3.92 2.92 23.03
C ILE A 82 3.08 3.55 24.15
N ALA A 83 2.29 4.57 23.81
CA ALA A 83 1.40 5.24 24.74
C ALA A 83 -0.04 5.12 24.26
N PHE A 84 -0.97 4.87 25.19
CA PHE A 84 -2.40 4.86 24.93
C PHE A 84 -3.02 6.07 25.60
N SER A 85 -3.85 6.79 24.86
CA SER A 85 -4.55 7.99 25.35
C SER A 85 -6.00 8.03 24.91
N ASN A 86 -6.76 8.92 25.55
CA ASN A 86 -8.13 9.26 25.18
C ASN A 86 -8.15 10.71 24.72
N GLU A 87 -8.09 10.91 23.42
CA GLU A 87 -8.12 12.24 22.81
C GLU A 87 -9.57 12.66 22.56
N GLU A 88 -9.88 13.95 22.74
CA GLU A 88 -11.20 14.49 22.37
C GLU A 88 -11.45 14.35 20.86
N GLU A 89 -10.39 14.55 20.07
CA GLU A 89 -10.36 14.31 18.64
C GLU A 89 -9.22 13.33 18.33
N PRO A 90 -9.51 12.04 18.08
CA PRO A 90 -8.51 11.06 17.67
C PRO A 90 -7.77 11.51 16.40
N PRO A 91 -6.50 11.09 16.21
CA PRO A 91 -5.74 11.40 15.01
C PRO A 91 -6.52 11.03 13.75
N ALA A 92 -6.67 11.98 12.82
CA ALA A 92 -7.29 11.68 11.54
C ALA A 92 -6.46 10.63 10.80
N LEU A 93 -7.14 9.66 10.17
CA LEU A 93 -6.45 8.80 9.22
C LEU A 93 -5.94 9.65 8.06
N PRO A 94 -4.72 9.38 7.58
CA PRO A 94 -4.21 10.07 6.42
C PRO A 94 -5.15 9.88 5.23
N ASP A 95 -5.47 10.98 4.56
CA ASP A 95 -6.17 10.88 3.29
C ASP A 95 -5.18 10.41 2.22
N PHE A 96 -5.54 9.36 1.49
CA PHE A 96 -4.72 8.78 0.42
C PHE A 96 -4.98 9.44 -0.93
N GLN A 97 -5.45 10.68 -0.90
CA GLN A 97 -5.56 11.51 -2.07
C GLN A 97 -4.16 11.90 -2.55
N ASP A 98 -3.96 11.78 -3.85
CA ASP A 98 -2.78 12.33 -4.51
C ASP A 98 -2.99 13.84 -4.63
N ASP A 99 -2.39 14.59 -3.71
CA ASP A 99 -2.38 16.05 -3.69
C ASP A 99 -1.18 16.64 -4.44
N GLY A 100 -0.39 15.79 -5.12
CA GLY A 100 0.84 16.16 -5.81
C GLY A 100 2.05 16.40 -4.91
N HIS A 101 1.89 16.31 -3.59
CA HIS A 101 2.98 16.39 -2.61
C HIS A 101 3.36 15.02 -2.07
N ASP A 102 2.38 14.12 -2.00
CA ASP A 102 2.55 12.76 -1.52
C ASP A 102 2.28 11.76 -2.66
N TYR A 103 3.36 11.28 -3.30
CA TYR A 103 3.28 10.35 -4.43
C TYR A 103 2.70 9.00 -3.99
N THR A 104 1.38 8.94 -3.90
CA THR A 104 0.62 7.75 -3.54
C THR A 104 0.10 7.11 -4.83
N ASN A 105 0.90 6.23 -5.43
CA ASN A 105 0.52 5.51 -6.65
C ASN A 105 -0.55 4.46 -6.33
N ARG A 106 -1.82 4.88 -6.32
CA ARG A 106 -2.98 4.06 -5.94
C ARG A 106 -4.09 4.14 -6.98
N PRO A 107 -4.47 3.05 -7.65
CA PRO A 107 -3.81 1.74 -7.62
C PRO A 107 -2.44 1.77 -8.33
N ASN A 108 -1.48 0.97 -7.89
CA ASN A 108 -0.18 0.82 -8.54
C ASN A 108 -0.15 -0.38 -9.48
N VAL A 109 0.84 -0.37 -10.39
CA VAL A 109 1.14 -1.48 -11.28
C VAL A 109 2.61 -1.43 -11.71
N SER A 110 3.17 -2.58 -12.06
CA SER A 110 4.45 -2.72 -12.75
C SER A 110 4.26 -3.44 -14.07
N CYS A 111 5.19 -3.26 -15.01
CA CYS A 111 5.21 -3.98 -16.27
C CYS A 111 6.67 -4.26 -16.66
N LYS A 112 6.97 -5.49 -17.07
CA LYS A 112 8.24 -5.88 -17.67
C LYS A 112 8.02 -6.89 -18.79
N ALA A 113 8.92 -6.87 -19.75
CA ALA A 113 9.04 -7.86 -20.83
C ALA A 113 10.49 -7.87 -21.35
N GLU A 114 10.74 -8.69 -22.36
CA GLU A 114 11.97 -8.58 -23.16
C GLU A 114 12.05 -7.22 -23.86
N TYR A 115 13.27 -6.72 -24.10
CA TYR A 115 13.50 -5.46 -24.81
C TYR A 115 13.44 -5.59 -26.34
N VAL A 116 13.44 -6.83 -26.85
CA VAL A 116 13.40 -7.14 -28.28
C VAL A 116 12.32 -8.19 -28.57
N GLY A 117 11.39 -7.86 -29.45
CA GLY A 117 10.40 -8.75 -30.05
C GLY A 117 10.66 -9.00 -31.53
N TYR A 118 9.85 -9.87 -32.13
CA TYR A 118 9.91 -10.18 -33.56
C TYR A 118 8.50 -10.23 -34.15
N VAL A 119 8.33 -9.72 -35.36
CA VAL A 119 7.05 -9.76 -36.09
C VAL A 119 6.53 -11.20 -36.15
N GLY A 120 5.25 -11.38 -35.82
CA GLY A 120 4.58 -12.68 -35.81
C GLY A 120 5.01 -13.62 -34.67
N LYS A 121 5.89 -13.20 -33.75
CA LYS A 121 6.24 -13.98 -32.55
C LYS A 121 5.61 -13.37 -31.30
N PRO A 122 4.92 -14.17 -30.46
CA PRO A 122 4.36 -13.67 -29.23
C PRO A 122 5.42 -13.10 -28.28
N MET A 123 5.11 -11.95 -27.68
CA MET A 123 5.84 -11.34 -26.57
C MET A 123 5.02 -11.45 -25.30
N LEU A 124 5.65 -11.94 -24.22
CA LEU A 124 5.06 -12.02 -22.90
C LEU A 124 5.42 -10.78 -22.08
N PHE A 125 4.39 -10.07 -21.65
CA PHE A 125 4.47 -9.03 -20.64
C PHE A 125 4.00 -9.62 -19.31
N GLU A 126 4.64 -9.22 -18.22
CA GLU A 126 4.25 -9.63 -16.88
C GLU A 126 4.47 -8.49 -15.87
N GLY A 127 3.78 -8.57 -14.75
CA GLY A 127 3.88 -7.57 -13.70
C GLY A 127 3.01 -7.88 -12.50
N TRP A 128 2.95 -6.91 -11.60
CA TRP A 128 2.08 -6.95 -10.43
C TRP A 128 1.22 -5.68 -10.34
N ALA A 129 0.11 -5.74 -9.61
CA ALA A 129 -0.75 -4.61 -9.30
C ALA A 129 -1.32 -4.72 -7.88
N ASP A 130 -1.47 -3.58 -7.20
CA ASP A 130 -2.00 -3.50 -5.85
C ASP A 130 -2.66 -2.13 -5.58
N ASP A 131 -3.60 -2.08 -4.64
CA ASP A 131 -4.18 -0.84 -4.10
C ASP A 131 -4.35 -0.89 -2.58
N TYR A 132 -3.54 -1.71 -1.91
CA TYR A 132 -3.45 -1.89 -0.46
C TYR A 132 -4.73 -2.44 0.19
N ASP A 133 -5.80 -1.65 0.26
CA ASP A 133 -7.07 -2.01 0.87
C ASP A 133 -8.24 -2.06 -0.12
N LYS A 134 -7.96 -1.90 -1.42
CA LYS A 134 -8.94 -2.05 -2.48
C LYS A 134 -8.54 -3.14 -3.44
N ARG A 135 -9.52 -3.91 -3.89
CA ARG A 135 -9.28 -4.96 -4.87
C ARG A 135 -8.95 -4.37 -6.24
N ILE A 136 -7.92 -4.90 -6.89
CA ILE A 136 -7.68 -4.70 -8.33
C ILE A 136 -8.66 -5.59 -9.10
N VAL A 137 -9.50 -4.99 -9.94
CA VAL A 137 -10.52 -5.68 -10.74
C VAL A 137 -10.09 -5.88 -12.20
N ALA A 138 -9.14 -5.08 -12.69
CA ALA A 138 -8.55 -5.30 -14.01
C ALA A 138 -7.14 -4.72 -14.13
N VAL A 139 -6.43 -5.23 -15.13
CA VAL A 139 -5.21 -4.62 -15.68
C VAL A 139 -5.48 -4.26 -17.14
N GLU A 140 -5.07 -3.07 -17.53
CA GLU A 140 -5.35 -2.49 -18.84
C GLU A 140 -4.05 -2.15 -19.57
N PHE A 141 -4.00 -2.47 -20.86
CA PHE A 141 -2.80 -2.41 -21.72
C PHE A 141 -2.99 -1.47 -22.91
N SER A 142 -2.01 -0.64 -23.21
CA SER A 142 -2.04 0.28 -24.36
C SER A 142 -0.71 0.30 -25.09
N LEU A 143 -0.78 0.34 -26.43
CA LEU A 143 0.37 0.52 -27.34
C LEU A 143 0.26 1.81 -28.16
N ASP A 144 -0.76 2.63 -27.92
CA ASP A 144 -1.12 3.84 -28.66
C ASP A 144 -1.09 5.09 -27.76
N GLU A 145 -0.09 5.13 -26.88
CA GLU A 145 0.13 6.22 -25.92
C GLU A 145 -1.06 6.47 -24.97
N GLY A 146 -1.87 5.44 -24.70
CA GLY A 146 -3.01 5.51 -23.80
C GLY A 146 -4.29 6.00 -24.46
N THR A 147 -4.34 6.08 -25.79
CA THR A 147 -5.54 6.44 -26.54
C THR A 147 -6.62 5.36 -26.40
N SER A 148 -6.23 4.09 -26.47
CA SER A 148 -7.11 2.94 -26.24
C SER A 148 -6.46 1.94 -25.29
N TRP A 149 -7.30 1.17 -24.60
CA TRP A 149 -6.88 0.25 -23.55
C TRP A 149 -7.55 -1.11 -23.73
N THR A 150 -6.74 -2.16 -23.87
CA THR A 150 -7.20 -3.55 -23.82
C THR A 150 -7.33 -3.96 -22.36
N ARG A 151 -8.54 -4.33 -21.94
CA ARG A 151 -8.84 -4.66 -20.55
C ARG A 151 -8.77 -6.17 -20.30
N HIS A 152 -8.11 -6.56 -19.21
CA HIS A 152 -8.03 -7.94 -18.74
C HIS A 152 -8.50 -8.01 -17.28
N GLU A 153 -9.61 -8.73 -17.05
CA GLU A 153 -10.22 -8.86 -15.72
C GLU A 153 -9.39 -9.76 -14.79
N THR A 154 -9.25 -9.36 -13.52
CA THR A 154 -8.52 -10.09 -12.48
C THR A 154 -9.48 -10.89 -11.61
N THR A 155 -10.20 -11.82 -12.23
CA THR A 155 -11.25 -12.61 -11.57
C THR A 155 -10.68 -13.38 -10.37
N GLY A 156 -11.30 -13.21 -9.20
CA GLY A 156 -10.88 -13.89 -7.96
C GLY A 156 -9.78 -13.17 -7.18
N ALA A 157 -9.33 -11.99 -7.64
CA ALA A 157 -8.53 -11.09 -6.81
C ALA A 157 -9.31 -10.64 -5.57
N ASP A 158 -8.59 -10.36 -4.49
CA ASP A 158 -9.10 -9.74 -3.28
C ASP A 158 -8.28 -8.48 -2.95
N ALA A 159 -8.64 -7.78 -1.89
CA ALA A 159 -7.94 -6.57 -1.45
C ALA A 159 -6.72 -6.86 -0.58
N VAL A 160 -6.40 -8.12 -0.29
CA VAL A 160 -5.32 -8.51 0.66
C VAL A 160 -4.06 -8.91 -0.08
N ARG A 161 -4.21 -9.58 -1.22
CA ARG A 161 -3.09 -10.08 -2.03
C ARG A 161 -2.94 -9.21 -3.28
N TRP A 162 -1.70 -8.88 -3.60
CA TRP A 162 -1.41 -8.29 -4.90
C TRP A 162 -1.89 -9.21 -6.04
N VAL A 163 -2.10 -8.63 -7.21
CA VAL A 163 -2.36 -9.37 -8.43
C VAL A 163 -1.04 -9.55 -9.16
N TRP A 164 -0.66 -10.80 -9.44
CA TRP A 164 0.30 -11.11 -10.49
C TRP A 164 -0.45 -11.27 -11.80
N TRP A 165 0.04 -10.65 -12.88
CA TRP A 165 -0.61 -10.72 -14.19
C TRP A 165 0.40 -11.03 -15.29
N THR A 166 -0.12 -11.61 -16.37
CA THR A 166 0.58 -11.77 -17.65
C THR A 166 -0.31 -11.29 -18.79
N PHE A 167 0.32 -10.84 -19.87
CA PHE A 167 -0.34 -10.40 -21.09
C PHE A 167 0.52 -10.77 -22.29
N GLU A 168 -0.06 -11.49 -23.25
CA GLU A 168 0.62 -11.88 -24.47
C GLU A 168 0.17 -10.97 -25.62
N TRP A 169 1.14 -10.42 -26.35
CA TRP A 169 0.91 -9.61 -27.53
C TRP A 169 1.85 -10.03 -28.66
N THR A 170 1.30 -10.18 -29.87
CA THR A 170 2.09 -10.52 -31.06
C THR A 170 2.16 -9.30 -31.97
N PRO A 171 3.34 -8.70 -32.20
CA PRO A 171 3.50 -7.60 -33.15
C PRO A 171 3.28 -8.07 -34.59
N ASP A 172 2.65 -7.22 -35.38
CA ASP A 172 2.49 -7.38 -36.83
C ASP A 172 3.42 -6.49 -37.66
N GLU A 173 4.11 -5.53 -37.03
CA GLU A 173 5.07 -4.63 -37.68
C GLU A 173 6.35 -4.39 -36.86
N GLU A 174 7.44 -4.07 -37.57
CA GLU A 174 8.71 -3.68 -36.98
C GLU A 174 8.65 -2.25 -36.44
N GLY A 175 9.41 -1.95 -35.38
CA GLY A 175 9.45 -0.59 -34.86
C GLY A 175 9.93 -0.47 -33.43
N VAL A 176 9.81 0.73 -32.88
CA VAL A 176 10.01 1.00 -31.45
C VAL A 176 8.64 1.23 -30.83
N PHE A 177 8.33 0.43 -29.82
CA PHE A 177 7.03 0.42 -29.16
C PHE A 177 7.19 0.75 -27.68
N ARG A 178 6.07 1.17 -27.09
CA ARG A 178 5.96 1.41 -25.66
C ARG A 178 4.65 0.82 -25.15
N MET A 179 4.73 -0.26 -24.38
CA MET A 179 3.58 -0.81 -23.67
C MET A 179 3.32 0.04 -22.43
N LEU A 180 2.16 0.68 -22.36
CA LEU A 180 1.63 1.27 -21.15
C LEU A 180 0.71 0.27 -20.45
N VAL A 181 0.83 0.20 -19.12
CA VAL A 181 -0.03 -0.66 -18.30
C VAL A 181 -0.56 0.15 -17.13
N ARG A 182 -1.86 0.04 -16.85
CA ARG A 182 -2.50 0.61 -15.65
C ARG A 182 -3.36 -0.46 -14.98
N SER A 183 -3.50 -0.39 -13.67
CA SER A 183 -4.46 -1.20 -12.92
C SER A 183 -5.74 -0.40 -12.66
N VAL A 184 -6.84 -1.12 -12.44
CA VAL A 184 -8.16 -0.56 -12.11
C VAL A 184 -8.64 -1.20 -10.83
N ASN A 185 -8.99 -0.39 -9.83
CA ASN A 185 -9.56 -0.89 -8.58
C ASN A 185 -11.09 -1.02 -8.66
N GLU A 186 -11.71 -1.59 -7.62
CA GLU A 186 -13.15 -1.83 -7.58
C GLU A 186 -14.04 -0.58 -7.55
N ASP A 187 -13.49 0.59 -7.23
CA ASP A 187 -14.17 1.87 -7.34
C ASP A 187 -14.05 2.50 -8.74
N GLY A 188 -13.37 1.82 -9.67
CA GLY A 188 -13.11 2.31 -11.02
C GLY A 188 -11.95 3.32 -11.11
N LYS A 189 -11.18 3.52 -10.02
CA LYS A 189 -9.97 4.34 -10.06
C LYS A 189 -8.88 3.60 -10.83
N VAL A 190 -8.20 4.32 -11.71
CA VAL A 190 -7.06 3.81 -12.48
C VAL A 190 -5.74 4.33 -11.91
N SER A 191 -4.62 3.65 -12.19
CA SER A 191 -3.30 4.14 -11.82
C SER A 191 -3.08 5.58 -12.27
N PRO A 192 -2.71 6.52 -11.38
CA PRO A 192 -2.46 7.91 -11.76
C PRO A 192 -1.35 8.05 -12.81
N THR A 193 -0.31 7.21 -12.70
CA THR A 193 0.75 7.08 -13.70
C THR A 193 0.84 5.62 -14.15
N PRO A 194 0.66 5.33 -15.45
CA PRO A 194 0.81 3.97 -15.96
C PRO A 194 2.29 3.53 -15.90
N ALA A 195 2.51 2.25 -15.63
CA ALA A 195 3.80 1.63 -15.87
C ALA A 195 4.09 1.64 -17.38
N ALA A 196 5.36 1.73 -17.75
CA ALA A 196 5.77 1.74 -19.15
C ALA A 196 6.96 0.82 -19.39
N HIS A 197 6.87 0.00 -20.45
CA HIS A 197 7.98 -0.80 -20.95
C HIS A 197 8.23 -0.43 -22.42
N GLN A 198 9.41 0.11 -22.71
CA GLN A 198 9.82 0.44 -24.07
C GLN A 198 10.66 -0.69 -24.64
N PHE A 199 10.40 -1.07 -25.90
CA PHE A 199 11.05 -2.20 -26.55
C PHE A 199 11.09 -2.01 -28.07
N GLN A 200 11.90 -2.81 -28.76
CA GLN A 200 12.03 -2.83 -30.21
C GLN A 200 11.44 -4.11 -30.79
N VAL A 201 10.78 -4.03 -31.93
CA VAL A 201 10.36 -5.19 -32.73
C VAL A 201 11.16 -5.22 -34.02
N LEU A 202 11.69 -6.41 -34.34
CA LEU A 202 12.44 -6.71 -35.55
C LEU A 202 11.67 -7.69 -36.45
N ALA A 203 12.14 -7.90 -37.69
CA ALA A 203 11.58 -8.87 -38.62
C ALA A 203 11.64 -10.33 -38.12
#